data_AF-A0A450YD47-F1
#
_entry.id   AF-A0A450YD47-F1
#
_cell.length_a   1.000
_cell.length_b   1.000
_cell.length_c   1.000
_cell.angle_alpha   90.00
_cell.angle_beta   90.00
_cell.angle_gamma   90.00
#
_symmetry.space_group_name_H-M   'P 1'
#
loop_
_entity.id
_entity.type
_entity.pdbx_description
1 polymer ?
#
loop_
_entity_poly.entity_id
_entity_poly.type
_entity_poly.pdbx_seq_one_letter_code
_entity_poly.pdbx_strand_id
1 'polypeptide(L)'
;MTTTVELPDELIIEAYRYGNVYHRSAPKQIEYWSRIGKIAEENPDLPYSFITHPARQTGGIRSVRLWRELMMRIKQKPSFQRVYKKLHARQRTDVDGAIRTLMEDPKLGEGKVGDLAGVWVYKFKMNKQLALLAYTFEETTITLTLLALGQHENFYRGLKKSL
;
A
#
# COMPACT_ATOMS: atom_id res chain seq x y z
N MET A 1 -28.47 14.18 -3.88
CA MET A 1 -28.71 15.63 -4.03
C MET A 1 -27.75 16.15 -5.07
N THR A 2 -28.22 16.99 -5.99
CA THR A 2 -27.38 17.58 -7.05
C THR A 2 -27.12 19.02 -6.65
N THR A 3 -25.86 19.40 -6.49
CA THR A 3 -25.46 20.76 -6.15
C THR A 3 -24.50 21.23 -7.22
N THR A 4 -24.85 22.34 -7.89
CA THR A 4 -23.98 22.96 -8.89
C THR A 4 -22.91 23.76 -8.18
N VAL A 5 -21.65 23.50 -8.51
CA VAL A 5 -20.49 24.20 -7.97
C VAL A 5 -19.69 24.76 -9.13
N GLU A 6 -19.48 26.06 -9.14
CA GLU A 6 -18.60 26.75 -10.09
C GLU A 6 -17.14 26.44 -9.73
N LEU A 7 -16.35 26.02 -10.71
CA LEU A 7 -14.93 25.70 -10.54
C LEU A 7 -14.06 26.72 -11.28
N PRO A 8 -12.85 27.04 -10.78
CA PRO A 8 -11.94 27.95 -11.47
C PRO A 8 -11.58 27.44 -12.88
N ASP A 9 -11.54 28.35 -13.85
CA ASP A 9 -11.23 28.04 -15.25
C ASP A 9 -9.87 27.33 -15.40
N GLU A 10 -8.87 27.72 -14.62
CA GLU A 10 -7.55 27.09 -14.60
C GLU A 10 -7.64 25.59 -14.26
N LEU A 11 -8.40 25.23 -13.22
CA LEU A 11 -8.60 23.84 -12.81
C LEU A 11 -9.30 23.04 -13.92
N ILE A 12 -10.27 23.65 -14.59
CA ILE A 12 -10.99 23.01 -15.71
C ILE A 12 -10.03 22.75 -16.87
N ILE A 13 -9.20 23.74 -17.24
CA ILE A 13 -8.19 23.62 -18.31
C ILE A 13 -7.19 22.51 -17.99
N GLU A 14 -6.68 22.46 -16.76
CA GLU A 14 -5.78 21.39 -16.34
C GLU A 14 -6.44 20.02 -16.36
N ALA A 15 -7.69 19.91 -15.88
CA ALA A 15 -8.45 18.68 -15.90
C ALA A 15 -8.67 18.15 -17.32
N TYR A 16 -8.88 19.03 -18.31
CA TYR A 16 -8.92 18.62 -19.71
C TYR A 16 -7.56 18.13 -20.21
N ARG A 17 -6.48 18.86 -19.91
CA ARG A 17 -5.13 18.50 -20.33
C ARG A 17 -4.73 17.12 -19.83
N TYR A 18 -4.88 16.88 -18.52
CA TYR A 18 -4.55 15.60 -17.91
C TYR A 18 -5.57 14.51 -18.27
N GLY A 19 -6.86 14.85 -18.30
CA GLY A 19 -7.93 13.93 -18.66
C GLY A 19 -7.70 13.32 -20.05
N ASN A 20 -7.36 14.13 -21.05
CA ASN A 20 -7.09 13.65 -22.41
C ASN A 20 -5.94 12.64 -22.47
N VAL A 21 -4.84 12.89 -21.73
CA VAL A 21 -3.69 11.97 -21.65
C VAL A 21 -4.08 10.62 -21.04
N TYR A 22 -5.01 10.61 -20.08
CA TYR A 22 -5.45 9.41 -19.38
C TYR A 22 -6.82 8.87 -19.85
N HIS A 23 -7.32 9.34 -20.99
CA HIS A 23 -8.63 8.98 -21.55
C HIS A 23 -9.81 9.18 -20.59
N ARG A 24 -9.84 10.31 -19.88
CA ARG A 24 -10.90 10.73 -18.96
C ARG A 24 -11.44 12.11 -19.37
N SER A 25 -12.75 12.31 -19.22
CA SER A 25 -13.37 13.64 -19.31
C SER A 25 -12.93 14.52 -18.14
N ALA A 26 -12.93 15.85 -18.32
CA ALA A 26 -12.56 16.78 -17.25
C ALA A 26 -13.29 16.54 -15.91
N PRO A 27 -14.62 16.30 -15.85
CA PRO A 27 -15.31 15.99 -14.60
C PRO A 27 -14.77 14.73 -13.91
N LYS A 28 -14.54 13.65 -14.67
CA LYS A 28 -13.94 12.40 -14.15
C LYS A 28 -12.51 12.59 -13.68
N GLN A 29 -11.76 13.48 -14.32
CA GLN A 29 -10.39 13.81 -13.90
C GLN A 29 -10.39 14.59 -12.57
N ILE A 30 -11.34 15.51 -12.39
CA ILE A 30 -11.55 16.26 -11.15
C ILE A 30 -12.02 15.34 -10.02
N GLU A 31 -12.98 14.45 -10.30
CA GLU A 31 -13.43 13.43 -9.36
C GLU A 31 -12.26 12.53 -8.91
N TYR A 32 -11.42 12.11 -9.86
CA TYR A 32 -10.21 11.37 -9.56
C TYR A 32 -9.31 12.16 -8.60
N TRP A 33 -8.94 13.41 -8.91
CA TRP A 33 -8.10 14.22 -8.02
C TRP A 33 -8.72 14.43 -6.64
N SER A 34 -10.02 14.71 -6.54
CA SER A 34 -10.73 14.85 -5.27
C SER A 34 -10.63 13.58 -4.43
N ARG A 35 -10.80 12.41 -5.06
CA ARG A 35 -10.68 11.11 -4.40
C ARG A 35 -9.26 10.84 -3.90
N ILE A 36 -8.24 11.18 -4.70
CA ILE A 36 -6.83 11.06 -4.31
C ILE A 36 -6.53 11.97 -3.12
N GLY A 37 -7.00 13.22 -3.15
CA GLY A 37 -6.82 14.19 -2.06
C GLY A 37 -7.41 13.69 -0.74
N LYS A 38 -8.66 13.21 -0.77
CA LYS A 38 -9.31 12.60 0.41
C LYS A 38 -8.51 11.42 0.97
N ILE A 39 -8.03 10.53 0.11
CA ILE A 39 -7.22 9.38 0.53
C ILE A 39 -5.90 9.82 1.16
N ALA A 40 -5.25 10.84 0.61
CA ALA A 40 -3.99 11.38 1.13
C ALA A 40 -4.17 12.06 2.50
N GLU A 41 -5.27 12.78 2.71
CA GLU A 41 -5.62 13.37 4.01
C GLU A 41 -5.92 12.31 5.08
N GLU A 42 -6.68 11.27 4.72
CA GLU A 42 -7.04 10.18 5.63
C GLU A 42 -5.85 9.25 5.93
N ASN A 43 -4.84 9.22 5.05
CA ASN A 43 -3.69 8.32 5.12
C ASN A 43 -2.36 9.06 4.83
N PRO A 44 -1.88 9.95 5.72
CA PRO A 44 -0.72 10.80 5.48
C PRO A 44 0.61 10.05 5.32
N ASP A 45 0.70 8.82 5.84
CA ASP A 45 1.88 7.96 5.74
C ASP A 45 1.91 7.10 4.45
N LEU A 46 0.83 7.14 3.65
CA LEU A 46 0.71 6.32 2.44
C LEU A 46 1.49 6.95 1.28
N PRO A 47 2.45 6.23 0.67
CA PRO A 47 3.20 6.81 -0.46
C PRO A 47 2.30 7.05 -1.67
N TYR A 48 2.43 8.21 -2.32
CA TYR A 48 1.61 8.65 -3.48
C TYR A 48 1.53 7.62 -4.63
N SER A 49 2.58 6.81 -4.82
CA SER A 49 2.61 5.72 -5.80
C SER A 49 1.54 4.63 -5.56
N PHE A 50 1.10 4.44 -4.31
CA PHE A 50 0.03 3.50 -3.96
C PHE A 50 -1.36 4.04 -4.28
N ILE A 51 -1.52 5.37 -4.32
CA ILE A 51 -2.81 6.04 -4.51
C ILE A 51 -3.15 6.19 -6.00
N THR A 52 -2.14 6.32 -6.86
CA THR A 52 -2.30 6.61 -8.31
C THR A 52 -2.51 5.40 -9.22
N HIS A 53 -2.21 4.19 -8.75
CA HIS A 53 -2.31 2.95 -9.53
C HIS A 53 -3.19 1.90 -8.84
N PRO A 54 -4.51 2.10 -8.74
CA PRO A 54 -5.41 0.98 -8.49
C PRO A 54 -5.34 0.07 -9.72
N ALA A 55 -4.86 -1.16 -9.50
CA ALA A 55 -4.53 -2.16 -10.50
C ALA A 55 -5.40 -2.16 -11.79
N ARG A 56 -4.74 -2.12 -12.95
CA ARG A 56 -5.33 -2.62 -14.20
C ARG A 56 -5.51 -4.15 -14.07
N GLN A 57 -6.67 -4.65 -14.52
CA GLN A 57 -7.12 -6.07 -14.63
C GLN A 57 -7.68 -6.65 -13.30
N THR A 58 -8.82 -7.36 -13.20
CA THR A 58 -9.68 -8.08 -14.16
C THR A 58 -11.10 -8.19 -13.54
N GLY A 59 -12.10 -8.54 -14.36
CA GLY A 59 -13.53 -8.41 -14.08
C GLY A 59 -14.14 -9.31 -13.00
N GLY A 60 -15.37 -8.95 -12.65
CA GLY A 60 -16.39 -9.78 -11.98
C GLY A 60 -16.09 -10.17 -10.53
N ILE A 61 -16.99 -9.83 -9.60
CA ILE A 61 -17.00 -10.27 -8.18
C ILE A 61 -15.97 -9.57 -7.27
N ARG A 62 -15.47 -8.38 -7.61
CA ARG A 62 -14.58 -7.59 -6.72
C ARG A 62 -15.27 -6.54 -5.85
N SER A 63 -16.60 -6.42 -5.88
CA SER A 63 -17.30 -5.29 -5.25
C SER A 63 -17.31 -5.31 -3.71
N VAL A 64 -17.02 -6.44 -3.04
CA VAL A 64 -16.83 -6.49 -1.56
C VAL A 64 -15.33 -6.57 -1.19
N ARG A 65 -14.51 -7.12 -2.08
CA ARG A 65 -13.04 -7.25 -1.96
C ARG A 65 -12.31 -5.89 -2.08
N LEU A 66 -12.78 -5.02 -2.97
CA LEU A 66 -12.25 -3.67 -3.18
C LEU A 66 -12.43 -2.73 -1.97
N TRP A 67 -13.44 -2.95 -1.11
CA TRP A 67 -13.61 -2.12 0.11
C TRP A 67 -12.60 -2.46 1.19
N ARG A 68 -12.18 -3.74 1.28
CA ARG A 68 -11.10 -4.14 2.20
C ARG A 68 -9.74 -3.64 1.72
N GLU A 69 -9.51 -3.64 0.40
CA GLU A 69 -8.30 -3.10 -0.25
C GLU A 69 -8.16 -1.58 -0.10
N LEU A 70 -9.28 -0.82 -0.11
CA LEU A 70 -9.28 0.64 0.02
C LEU A 70 -9.33 1.13 1.48
N MET A 71 -9.60 0.26 2.45
CA MET A 71 -9.66 0.60 3.88
C MET A 71 -8.52 -0.01 4.70
N MET A 72 -7.61 -0.79 4.09
CA MET A 72 -6.49 -1.36 4.83
C MET A 72 -5.45 -0.29 5.14
N ARG A 73 -5.30 0.04 6.42
CA ARG A 73 -4.33 1.04 6.89
C ARG A 73 -2.95 0.39 6.93
N ILE A 74 -1.98 0.93 6.21
CA ILE A 74 -0.59 0.46 6.28
C ILE A 74 0.20 1.34 7.24
N LYS A 75 0.72 0.75 8.31
CA LYS A 75 1.66 1.41 9.23
C LYS A 75 3.06 0.86 9.01
N GLN A 76 4.07 1.72 9.05
CA GLN A 76 5.46 1.31 8.86
C GLN A 76 6.29 1.66 10.08
N LYS A 77 7.01 0.70 10.66
CA LYS A 77 7.98 0.98 11.73
C LYS A 77 9.27 1.58 11.15
N PRO A 78 10.01 2.39 11.93
CA PRO A 78 11.28 2.96 11.49
C PRO A 78 12.30 1.92 11.03
N SER A 79 12.31 0.73 11.65
CA SER A 79 13.12 -0.42 11.26
C SER A 79 12.89 -0.84 9.81
N PHE A 80 11.63 -0.94 9.38
CA PHE A 80 11.27 -1.21 7.99
C PHE A 80 11.69 -0.06 7.07
N GLN A 81 11.33 1.17 7.41
CA GLN A 81 11.60 2.35 6.58
C GLN A 81 13.09 2.55 6.28
N ARG A 82 13.96 2.34 7.28
CA ARG A 82 15.41 2.47 7.11
C ARG A 82 15.97 1.48 6.08
N VAL A 83 15.42 0.28 6.01
CA VAL A 83 15.83 -0.73 5.03
C VAL A 83 15.24 -0.39 3.67
N TYR A 84 13.94 -0.12 3.62
CA TYR A 84 13.22 0.19 2.37
C TYR A 84 13.83 1.38 1.62
N LYS A 85 14.22 2.45 2.34
CA LYS A 85 14.89 3.62 1.74
C LYS A 85 16.23 3.30 1.09
N LYS A 86 16.94 2.27 1.56
CA LYS A 86 18.23 1.83 1.01
C LYS A 86 18.10 0.90 -0.19
N LEU A 87 16.91 0.40 -0.48
CA LEU A 87 16.68 -0.51 -1.60
C LEU A 87 16.70 0.23 -2.94
N HIS A 88 17.24 -0.46 -3.95
CA HIS A 88 17.18 0.01 -5.33
C HIS A 88 15.75 -0.10 -5.89
N ALA A 89 15.47 0.65 -6.95
CA ALA A 89 14.12 0.73 -7.53
C ALA A 89 13.47 -0.64 -7.81
N ARG A 90 14.22 -1.59 -8.40
CA ARG A 90 13.73 -2.96 -8.66
C ARG A 90 13.38 -3.72 -7.37
N GLN A 91 14.21 -3.60 -6.34
CA GLN A 91 13.96 -4.24 -5.05
C GLN A 91 12.75 -3.62 -4.35
N ARG A 92 12.56 -2.30 -4.46
CA ARG A 92 11.35 -1.64 -3.95
C ARG A 92 10.09 -2.17 -4.64
N THR A 93 10.12 -2.36 -5.95
CA THR A 93 9.01 -2.97 -6.69
C THR A 93 8.69 -4.38 -6.19
N ASP A 94 9.72 -5.21 -5.93
CA ASP A 94 9.52 -6.56 -5.39
C ASP A 94 8.86 -6.51 -3.99
N VAL A 95 9.29 -5.57 -3.13
CA VAL A 95 8.71 -5.37 -1.79
C VAL A 95 7.28 -4.84 -1.88
N ASP A 96 7.00 -3.88 -2.76
CA ASP A 96 5.66 -3.34 -2.97
C ASP A 96 4.71 -4.44 -3.48
N GLY A 97 5.20 -5.34 -4.34
CA GLY A 97 4.48 -6.54 -4.77
C GLY A 97 4.14 -7.44 -3.59
N ALA A 98 5.11 -7.73 -2.72
CA ALA A 98 4.89 -8.53 -1.52
C ALA A 98 3.88 -7.88 -0.56
N ILE A 99 3.93 -6.56 -0.37
CA ILE A 99 2.96 -5.83 0.45
C ILE A 99 1.56 -5.97 -0.13
N ARG A 100 1.39 -5.84 -1.46
CA ARG A 100 0.08 -6.03 -2.12
C ARG A 100 -0.46 -7.44 -1.90
N THR A 101 0.39 -8.46 -2.02
CA THR A 101 -0.01 -9.85 -1.74
C THR A 101 -0.49 -10.01 -0.30
N LEU A 102 0.17 -9.36 0.67
CA LEU A 102 -0.26 -9.35 2.07
C LEU A 102 -1.53 -8.54 2.33
N MET A 103 -1.84 -7.54 1.49
CA MET A 103 -3.11 -6.81 1.58
C MET A 103 -4.28 -7.68 1.10
N GLU A 104 -4.04 -8.53 0.09
CA GLU A 104 -5.04 -9.48 -0.39
C GLU A 104 -5.31 -10.58 0.63
N ASP A 105 -4.24 -11.17 1.17
CA ASP A 105 -4.32 -12.19 2.20
C ASP A 105 -3.20 -12.05 3.26
N PRO A 106 -3.49 -11.38 4.39
CA PRO A 106 -2.55 -11.22 5.49
C PRO A 106 -2.17 -12.55 6.17
N LYS A 107 -2.87 -13.66 5.90
CA LYS A 107 -2.58 -14.96 6.49
C LYS A 107 -1.57 -15.77 5.67
N LEU A 108 -1.07 -15.23 4.56
CA LEU A 108 -0.02 -15.86 3.74
C LEU A 108 1.36 -15.94 4.43
N GLY A 109 1.58 -15.15 5.48
CA GLY A 109 2.79 -15.27 6.29
C GLY A 109 2.75 -16.48 7.22
N GLU A 110 3.91 -16.79 7.79
CA GLU A 110 4.03 -17.75 8.87
C GLU A 110 3.90 -17.02 10.20
N GLY A 111 2.81 -17.26 10.92
CA GLY A 111 2.62 -16.79 12.30
C GLY A 111 3.72 -17.33 13.22
N LYS A 112 4.29 -16.46 14.05
CA LYS A 112 5.31 -16.82 15.03
C LYS A 112 4.69 -17.01 16.42
N VAL A 113 5.37 -17.83 17.21
CA VAL A 113 4.96 -18.28 18.55
C VAL A 113 6.07 -17.93 19.56
N GLY A 114 5.79 -17.94 20.86
CA GLY A 114 6.74 -17.60 21.92
C GLY A 114 6.97 -16.08 22.02
N ASP A 115 8.22 -15.65 22.16
CA ASP A 115 8.59 -14.22 22.27
C ASP A 115 8.14 -13.34 21.07
N LEU A 116 7.76 -13.97 19.96
CA LEU A 116 7.30 -13.32 18.73
C LEU A 116 5.81 -13.58 18.45
N ALA A 117 5.04 -14.01 19.47
CA ALA A 117 3.60 -14.22 19.35
C ALA A 117 2.90 -12.96 18.82
N GLY A 118 2.07 -13.13 17.79
CA GLY A 118 1.37 -12.02 17.11
C GLY A 118 2.13 -11.43 15.91
N VAL A 119 3.38 -11.84 15.67
CA VAL A 119 4.14 -11.45 14.48
C VAL A 119 4.03 -12.51 13.39
N TRP A 120 3.82 -12.05 12.18
CA TRP A 120 3.79 -12.87 10.97
C TRP A 120 5.02 -12.58 10.13
N VAL A 121 5.57 -13.62 9.50
CA VAL A 121 6.73 -13.47 8.61
C VAL A 121 6.39 -14.01 7.23
N TYR A 122 6.37 -13.14 6.25
CA TYR A 122 6.17 -13.50 4.84
C TYR A 122 7.51 -13.66 4.14
N LYS A 123 7.71 -14.82 3.50
CA LYS A 123 8.90 -15.14 2.72
C LYS A 123 8.62 -14.89 1.25
N PHE A 124 9.44 -14.08 0.58
CA PHE A 124 9.28 -13.79 -0.84
C PHE A 124 10.64 -13.66 -1.52
N LYS A 125 10.66 -13.67 -2.86
CA LYS A 125 11.88 -13.46 -3.64
C LYS A 125 12.02 -11.97 -3.96
N MET A 126 13.18 -11.42 -3.66
CA MET A 126 13.59 -10.06 -4.00
C MET A 126 14.92 -10.13 -4.74
N ASN A 127 14.95 -9.69 -6.00
CA ASN A 127 16.12 -9.76 -6.86
C ASN A 127 16.83 -11.13 -6.85
N LYS A 128 16.06 -12.22 -7.07
CA LYS A 128 16.51 -13.63 -7.02
C LYS A 128 17.03 -14.14 -5.67
N GLN A 129 17.01 -13.32 -4.61
CA GLN A 129 17.37 -13.72 -3.25
C GLN A 129 16.12 -13.85 -2.38
N LEU A 130 16.18 -14.71 -1.36
CA LEU A 130 15.09 -14.85 -0.39
C LEU A 130 15.11 -13.69 0.61
N ALA A 131 13.96 -13.03 0.76
CA ALA A 131 13.74 -11.94 1.68
C ALA A 131 12.57 -12.27 2.64
N LEU A 132 12.64 -11.68 3.83
CA LEU A 132 11.67 -11.82 4.90
C LEU A 132 11.04 -10.47 5.22
N LEU A 133 9.71 -10.43 5.24
CA LEU A 133 8.92 -9.29 5.70
C LEU A 133 8.18 -9.68 6.97
N ALA A 134 8.52 -9.04 8.08
CA ALA A 134 7.81 -9.18 9.34
C ALA A 134 6.69 -8.13 9.40
N TYR A 135 5.51 -8.57 9.78
CA TYR A 135 4.34 -7.72 9.91
C TYR A 135 3.42 -8.22 11.03
N THR A 136 2.59 -7.32 11.54
CA THR A 136 1.39 -7.70 12.28
C THR A 136 0.19 -7.24 11.48
N PHE A 137 -0.92 -7.96 11.59
CA PHE A 137 -2.19 -7.49 11.06
C PHE A 137 -3.24 -7.58 12.15
N GLU A 138 -4.10 -6.57 12.20
CA GLU A 138 -5.21 -6.52 13.13
C GLU A 138 -6.50 -6.59 12.32
N GLU A 139 -7.29 -7.64 12.52
CA GLU A 139 -8.51 -7.89 11.75
C GLU A 139 -9.63 -6.89 12.07
N THR A 140 -9.68 -6.38 13.31
CA THR A 140 -10.69 -5.42 13.78
C THR A 140 -10.51 -4.04 13.16
N THR A 141 -9.26 -3.57 13.04
CA THR A 141 -8.93 -2.23 12.51
C THR A 141 -8.45 -2.27 11.06
N ILE A 142 -8.42 -3.46 10.43
CA ILE A 142 -7.89 -3.72 9.08
C ILE A 142 -6.55 -3.00 8.90
N THR A 143 -5.65 -3.12 9.87
CA THR A 143 -4.35 -2.43 9.85
C THR A 143 -3.23 -3.43 9.62
N LEU A 144 -2.43 -3.21 8.57
CA LEU A 144 -1.20 -3.94 8.30
C LEU A 144 0.00 -3.14 8.81
N THR A 145 0.67 -3.61 9.86
CA THR A 145 1.86 -2.95 10.39
C THR A 145 3.11 -3.67 9.91
N LEU A 146 3.90 -3.01 9.06
CA LEU A 146 5.19 -3.50 8.58
C LEU A 146 6.26 -3.25 9.65
N LEU A 147 6.81 -4.32 10.20
CA LEU A 147 7.75 -4.29 11.32
C LEU A 147 9.20 -4.23 10.84
N ALA A 148 9.60 -5.16 9.98
CA ALA A 148 10.98 -5.28 9.54
C ALA A 148 11.08 -5.98 8.17
N LEU A 149 12.13 -5.65 7.42
CA LEU A 149 12.47 -6.27 6.14
C LEU A 149 13.95 -6.66 6.15
N GLY A 150 14.30 -7.87 5.74
CA GLY A 150 15.70 -8.31 5.70
C GLY A 150 15.91 -9.73 5.19
N GLN A 151 17.16 -10.20 5.29
CA GLN A 151 17.57 -11.57 4.92
C GLN A 151 17.77 -12.45 6.16
N HIS A 152 17.66 -13.77 5.98
CA HIS A 152 17.49 -14.78 7.03
C HIS A 152 18.50 -14.73 8.22
N GLU A 153 19.77 -14.40 8.03
CA GLU A 153 20.80 -14.58 9.09
C GLU A 153 20.66 -13.61 10.29
N ASN A 154 20.24 -12.36 10.05
CA ASN A 154 20.21 -11.32 11.11
C ASN A 154 18.80 -10.75 11.37
N PHE A 155 17.81 -11.22 10.62
CA PHE A 155 16.44 -10.73 10.68
C PHE A 155 15.79 -10.92 12.05
N TYR A 156 15.88 -12.11 12.63
CA TYR A 156 15.21 -12.42 13.90
C TYR A 156 15.84 -11.70 15.11
N ARG A 157 17.16 -11.49 15.09
CA ARG A 157 17.86 -10.73 16.14
C ARG A 157 17.46 -9.25 16.12
N GLY A 158 17.36 -8.66 14.93
CA GLY A 158 16.89 -7.28 14.77
C GLY A 158 15.41 -7.12 15.14
N LEU A 159 14.59 -8.10 14.74
CA LEU A 159 13.16 -8.10 15.00
C LEU A 159 12.85 -8.09 16.51
N LYS A 160 13.49 -8.96 17.30
CA LYS A 160 13.33 -9.01 18.76
C LYS A 160 13.71 -7.70 19.47
N LYS A 161 14.65 -6.93 18.94
CA LYS A 161 15.05 -5.62 19.50
C LYS A 161 14.11 -4.47 19.12
N SER A 162 13.26 -4.68 18.12
CA SER A 162 12.38 -3.64 17.54
C SER A 162 10.91 -3.78 17.91
N LEU A 163 10.55 -4.93 18.49
CA LEU A 163 9.27 -5.20 19.14
C LEU A 163 9.32 -4.68 20.57
#